data_AF-G7M634-F1
#
_entry.id   AF-G7M634-F1
#
_cell.length_a   1.000
_cell.length_b   1.000
_cell.length_c   1.000
_cell.angle_alpha   90.00
_cell.angle_beta   90.00
_cell.angle_gamma   90.00
#
_symmetry.space_group_name_H-M   'P 1'
#
loop_
_entity.id
_entity.type
_entity.pdbx_description
1 polymer ?
#
loop_
_entity_poly.entity_id
_entity_poly.type
_entity_poly.pdbx_seq_one_letter_code
_entity_poly.pdbx_strand_id
1 'polypeptide(L)' 'MKNNEAISELNQVMERTRTELHKTIEIYGLSSKEVVTASQNLDTYINMMIKIEV' A
#
# COMPACT_ATOMS: atom_id res chain seq x y z
N MET A 1 -11.41 16.64 12.86
CA MET A 1 -12.14 15.36 12.86
C MET A 1 -12.03 14.64 11.51
N LYS A 2 -12.52 15.22 10.40
CA LYS A 2 -12.46 14.60 9.05
C LYS A 2 -11.05 14.16 8.60
N ASN A 3 -10.00 14.88 8.97
CA ASN A 3 -8.63 14.54 8.58
C ASN A 3 -8.11 13.25 9.24
N ASN A 4 -8.52 12.98 10.49
CA ASN A 4 -8.06 11.79 11.22
C ASN A 4 -8.75 10.52 10.71
N GLU A 5 -9.99 10.62 10.25
CA GLU A 5 -10.72 9.51 9.63
C GLU A 5 -10.08 9.14 8.29
N ALA A 6 -9.81 10.12 7.42
CA ALA A 6 -9.14 9.89 6.14
C ALA A 6 -7.74 9.27 6.30
N ILE A 7 -6.96 9.73 7.29
CA ILE A 7 -5.65 9.14 7.62
C ILE A 7 -5.81 7.71 8.14
N SER A 8 -6.81 7.44 8.98
CA SER A 8 -7.09 6.09 9.49
C SER A 8 -7.48 5.12 8.38
N GLU A 9 -8.34 5.54 7.46
CA GLU A 9 -8.73 4.74 6.29
C GLU A 9 -7.53 4.47 5.38
N LEU A 10 -6.70 5.47 5.11
CA LEU A 10 -5.51 5.32 4.29
C LEU A 10 -4.49 4.35 4.91
N ASN A 11 -4.28 4.43 6.23
CA ASN A 11 -3.44 3.47 6.97
C ASN A 11 -3.98 2.03 6.87
N GLN A 12 -5.30 1.84 6.97
CA GLN A 12 -5.90 0.52 6.84
C GLN A 12 -5.72 -0.06 5.42
N VAL A 13 -5.87 0.78 4.39
CA VAL A 13 -5.63 0.37 3.00
C VAL A 13 -4.17 -0.01 2.80
N MET A 14 -3.23 0.77 3.33
CA MET A 14 -1.79 0.48 3.25
C MET A 14 -1.43 -0.88 3.87
N GLU A 15 -1.94 -1.19 5.06
CA GLU A 15 -1.65 -2.48 5.71
C GLU A 15 -2.24 -3.66 4.94
N ARG A 16 -3.43 -3.50 4.34
CA ARG A 16 -4.01 -4.51 3.45
C ARG A 16 -3.15 -4.71 2.21
N THR A 17 -2.76 -3.65 1.52
CA THR A 17 -1.91 -3.73 0.32
C THR A 17 -0.53 -4.32 0.64
N ARG A 18 0.06 -4.01 1.80
CA ARG A 18 1.31 -4.64 2.25
C ARG A 18 1.14 -6.16 2.46
N THR A 19 0.04 -6.57 3.08
CA THR A 19 -0.27 -7.99 3.28
C THR A 19 -0.47 -8.71 1.94
N GLU A 20 -1.18 -8.09 1.00
CA GLU A 20 -1.37 -8.63 -0.36
C GLU A 20 -0.04 -8.72 -1.12
N LEU A 21 0.84 -7.74 -0.99
CA LEU A 21 2.17 -7.77 -1.59
C LEU A 21 2.98 -8.97 -1.07
N HIS A 22 3.00 -9.21 0.25
CA HIS A 22 3.70 -10.37 0.82
C HIS A 22 3.14 -11.69 0.27
N LYS A 23 1.82 -11.86 0.22
CA LYS A 23 1.20 -13.06 -0.36
C LYS A 23 1.54 -13.23 -1.84
N THR A 24 1.53 -12.14 -2.60
CA THR A 24 1.88 -12.13 -4.02
C THR A 24 3.34 -12.55 -4.22
N ILE A 25 4.25 -12.11 -3.36
CA ILE A 25 5.67 -12.51 -3.37
C ILE A 25 5.81 -14.00 -3.08
N GLU A 26 5.08 -14.53 -2.10
CA GLU A 26 5.11 -15.96 -1.75
C GLU A 26 4.61 -16.85 -2.90
N ILE A 27 3.59 -16.41 -3.65
CA ILE A 27 2.97 -17.19 -4.73
C ILE A 27 3.76 -17.10 -6.03
N TYR A 28 4.12 -15.89 -6.45
CA TYR A 28 4.64 -15.61 -7.79
C TYR A 28 6.15 -15.35 -7.82
N GLY A 29 6.77 -15.12 -6.66
CA GLY A 29 8.16 -14.72 -6.54
C GLY A 29 8.38 -13.22 -6.76
N LEU A 30 9.47 -12.71 -6.19
CA LEU A 30 9.76 -11.28 -6.05
C LEU A 30 9.83 -10.54 -7.40
N SER A 31 10.26 -11.20 -8.47
CA SER A 31 10.43 -10.59 -9.80
C SER A 31 9.23 -10.74 -10.72
N SER A 32 8.11 -11.28 -10.24
CA SER A 32 6.90 -11.44 -11.04
C SER A 32 6.25 -10.09 -11.35
N LYS A 33 5.53 -10.03 -12.47
CA LYS A 33 4.80 -8.82 -12.89
C LYS A 33 3.72 -8.44 -11.86
N GLU A 34 3.13 -9.45 -11.24
CA GLU A 34 2.12 -9.35 -10.18
C GLU A 34 2.70 -8.65 -8.95
N VAL A 35 3.89 -9.06 -8.50
CA VAL A 35 4.60 -8.40 -7.39
C VAL A 35 4.95 -6.96 -7.75
N VAL A 36 5.47 -6.71 -8.95
CA VAL A 36 5.81 -5.34 -9.41
C VAL A 36 4.57 -4.44 -9.36
N THR A 37 3.42 -4.94 -9.83
CA THR A 37 2.15 -4.18 -9.81
C THR A 37 1.69 -3.92 -8.37
N ALA A 38 1.74 -4.93 -7.50
CA ALA A 38 1.37 -4.79 -6.10
C ALA A 38 2.29 -3.79 -5.35
N SER A 39 3.59 -3.79 -5.64
CA SER A 39 4.55 -2.81 -5.09
C SER A 39 4.24 -1.39 -5.54
N GLN A 40 3.93 -1.16 -6.82
CA GLN A 40 3.58 0.16 -7.34
C GLN A 40 2.31 0.74 -6.70
N ASN A 41 1.33 -0.13 -6.41
CA ASN A 41 0.14 0.27 -5.68
C ASN A 41 0.48 0.70 -4.25
N LEU A 42 1.35 -0.03 -3.54
CA LEU A 42 1.79 0.33 -2.20
C LEU A 42 2.54 1.67 -2.18
N ASP A 43 3.44 1.90 -3.14
CA ASP A 43 4.18 3.16 -3.28
C ASP A 43 3.25 4.35 -3.50
N THR A 44 2.16 4.16 -4.26
CA THR A 44 1.17 5.20 -4.50
C THR A 44 0.50 5.65 -3.20
N TYR A 45 0.13 4.72 -2.32
CA TYR A 45 -0.48 5.04 -1.03
C TYR A 45 0.49 5.70 -0.05
N ILE A 46 1.76 5.26 -0.02
CA ILE A 46 2.82 5.91 0.77
C ILE A 46 3.00 7.37 0.35
N ASN A 47 3.04 7.63 -0.96
CA ASN A 47 3.17 9.00 -1.48
C ASN A 47 1.96 9.88 -1.15
N MET A 48 0.75 9.31 -1.08
CA MET A 48 -0.43 10.05 -0.61
C MET A 48 -0.32 10.39 0.88
N MET A 49 0.12 9.46 1.73
CA MET A 49 0.33 9.71 3.17
C MET A 49 1.33 10.84 3.41
N ILE A 50 2.49 10.78 2.76
CA ILE A 50 3.53 11.82 2.91
C ILE A 50 2.97 13.20 2.53
N LYS A 51 2.15 13.30 1.48
CA LYS A 51 1.54 14.57 1.07
C LYS A 51 0.46 15.08 2.02
N ILE A 52 -0.17 14.20 2.80
CA ILE A 52 -1.20 14.58 3.79
C ILE A 52 -0.54 15.03 5.11
N GLU A 53 0.64 14.48 5.43
CA GLU A 53 1.41 14.84 6.64
C GLU A 53 2.22 16.15 6.50
N VAL A 54 2.51 16.62 5.27
CA VAL A 54 3.26 17.86 4.97
C VAL A 54 2.32 19.05 4.73
#